data_AF-A0A642V7W8-F1
#
_entry.id   AF-A0A642V7W8-F1
#
_cell.length_a   1.000
_cell.length_b   1.000
_cell.length_c   1.000
_cell.angle_alpha   90.00
_cell.angle_beta   90.00
_cell.angle_gamma   90.00
#
_symmetry.space_group_name_H-M   'P 1'
#
loop_
_entity.id
_entity.type
_entity.pdbx_description
1 polymer ?
#
loop_
_entity_poly.entity_id
_entity_poly.type
_entity_poly.pdbx_seq_one_letter_code
_entity_poly.pdbx_strand_id
1 'polypeptide(L)' 'MVDSSIGGKTAIDPPLGKNLIGAFWQPERSFVDLAFLETLPEREFINGMAEVIKVIKKFVFVFKVDTDSFF' A
#
# COMPACT_ATOMS: atom_id res chain seq x y z
N MET A 1 1.58 -3.31 -6.36
CA MET A 1 2.99 -3.51 -5.95
C MET A 1 3.32 -2.80 -4.63
N VAL A 2 2.87 -1.56 -4.41
CA VAL A 2 3.31 -0.76 -3.26
C VAL A 2 2.51 -0.98 -1.96
N ASP A 3 1.25 -1.43 -2.02
CA ASP A 3 0.40 -1.57 -0.82
C ASP A 3 -0.26 -2.96 -0.72
N SER A 4 -1.08 -3.35 -1.69
CA SER A 4 -1.89 -4.58 -1.58
C SER A 4 -1.11 -5.90 -1.47
N SER A 5 0.10 -5.96 -2.02
CA SER A 5 0.95 -7.16 -2.01
C SER A 5 1.82 -7.28 -0.76
N ILE A 6 1.77 -6.30 0.15
CA ILE A 6 2.64 -6.19 1.32
C ILE A 6 1.76 -6.08 2.57
N GLY A 7 1.97 -6.96 3.56
CA GLY A 7 1.30 -6.89 4.87
C GLY A 7 0.26 -7.98 5.16
N GLY A 8 0.01 -8.90 4.21
CA GLY A 8 -0.74 -10.15 4.46
C GLY A 8 -2.23 -9.99 4.74
N LYS A 9 -2.81 -8.81 4.50
CA LYS A 9 -4.26 -8.60 4.60
C LYS A 9 -4.93 -9.11 3.33
N THR A 10 -5.79 -10.12 3.47
CA THR A 10 -6.61 -10.64 2.37
C THR A 10 -8.07 -10.48 2.73
N ALA A 11 -8.90 -9.95 1.83
CA ALA A 11 -10.32 -9.78 2.07
C ALA A 11 -11.12 -9.76 0.75
N ILE A 12 -12.41 -10.08 0.84
CA ILE A 12 -13.40 -10.02 -0.23
C ILE A 12 -14.52 -9.04 0.12
N ASP A 13 -15.18 -8.54 -0.93
CA ASP A 13 -16.28 -7.57 -0.85
C ASP A 13 -17.64 -8.28 -0.96
N PRO A 14 -18.38 -8.51 0.15
CA PRO A 14 -19.79 -8.89 0.06
C PRO A 14 -20.68 -7.68 -0.30
N PRO A 15 -21.94 -7.89 -0.72
CA PRO A 15 -22.86 -6.80 -1.08
C PRO A 15 -23.06 -5.74 0.01
N LEU A 16 -22.78 -6.08 1.26
CA LEU A 16 -22.95 -5.21 2.43
C LEU A 16 -21.79 -4.21 2.63
N GLY A 17 -20.67 -4.36 1.93
CA GLY A 17 -19.54 -3.44 2.06
C GLY A 17 -18.17 -4.01 1.65
N LYS A 18 -17.16 -3.13 1.65
CA LYS A 18 -15.81 -3.44 1.17
C LYS A 18 -14.94 -4.10 2.25
N ASN A 19 -14.21 -5.15 1.88
CA ASN A 19 -13.23 -5.89 2.69
C ASN A 19 -13.78 -6.47 4.00
N LEU A 20 -15.03 -6.94 4.02
CA LEU A 20 -15.72 -7.37 5.25
C LEU A 20 -15.43 -8.83 5.65
N ILE A 21 -15.01 -9.68 4.71
CA ILE A 21 -14.70 -11.08 4.98
C ILE A 21 -13.26 -11.32 4.54
N GLY A 22 -12.40 -11.79 5.43
CA GLY A 22 -10.98 -11.91 5.12
C GLY A 22 -10.15 -12.61 6.19
N ALA A 23 -8.86 -12.73 5.92
CA ALA A 23 -7.86 -13.33 6.81
C ALA A 23 -6.53 -12.58 6.74
N PHE A 24 -5.74 -12.70 7.80
CA PHE A 24 -4.36 -12.25 7.83
C PHE A 24 -3.46 -13.44 7.49
N TRP A 25 -2.98 -13.51 6.26
CA TRP A 25 -2.11 -14.56 5.77
C TRP A 25 -0.88 -13.95 5.09
N GLN A 26 0.29 -14.17 5.69
CA GLN A 26 1.54 -13.63 5.17
C GLN A 26 2.03 -14.49 3.99
N PRO A 27 2.35 -13.89 2.83
CA PRO A 27 2.98 -14.62 1.75
C PRO A 27 4.42 -15.00 2.15
N GLU A 28 4.88 -16.20 1.77
CA GLU A 28 6.27 -16.61 2.03
C GLU A 28 7.27 -15.74 1.28
N ARG A 29 6.92 -15.30 0.07
CA ARG A 29 7.74 -14.42 -0.78
C ARG A 29 6.84 -13.53 -1.63
N SER A 30 7.31 -12.31 -1.90
CA SER A 30 6.68 -11.37 -2.82
C SER A 30 7.73 -10.96 -3.85
N PHE A 31 7.43 -11.17 -5.14
CA PHE A 31 8.31 -10.82 -6.24
C PHE A 31 7.79 -9.57 -6.94
N VAL A 32 8.70 -8.65 -7.24
CA VAL A 32 8.40 -7.33 -7.78
C VAL A 32 9.24 -7.16 -9.04
N ASP A 33 8.58 -7.17 -10.20
CA ASP A 33 9.22 -6.93 -11.50
C ASP A 33 8.71 -5.60 -12.07
N LEU A 34 9.66 -4.69 -12.30
CA LEU A 34 9.38 -3.32 -12.77
C LEU A 34 8.96 -3.28 -14.23
N ALA A 35 9.31 -4.30 -15.04
CA ALA A 35 8.92 -4.35 -16.45
C ALA A 35 7.39 -4.34 -16.63
N PHE A 36 6.63 -4.87 -15.66
CA PHE A 36 5.16 -4.81 -15.70
C PHE A 36 4.60 -3.39 -15.60
N LEU A 37 5.32 -2.44 -15.00
CA LEU A 37 4.88 -1.05 -14.90
C LEU A 37 4.82 -0.37 -16.27
N GLU A 38 5.65 -0.78 -17.22
CA GLU A 38 5.68 -0.22 -18.58
C GLU A 38 4.44 -0.58 -19.40
N THR A 39 3.75 -1.66 -19.02
CA THR A 39 2.54 -2.14 -19.71
C THR A 39 1.24 -1.61 -19.10
N LEU A 40 1.32 -0.90 -17.98
CA LEU A 40 0.15 -0.42 -17.25
C LEU A 40 -0.48 0.80 -17.94
N PRO A 41 -1.82 0.92 -17.99
CA PRO A 41 -2.46 2.16 -18.38
C PRO A 41 -2.03 3.32 -17.47
N GLU A 42 -1.78 4.49 -18.04
CA GLU A 42 -1.29 5.67 -17.33
C GLU A 42 -2.13 6.03 -16.08
N ARG A 43 -3.46 5.86 -16.17
CA ARG A 43 -4.37 6.08 -15.04
C ARG A 43 -4.07 5.16 -13.85
N GLU A 44 -3.79 3.88 -14.09
CA GLU A 44 -3.50 2.93 -13.01
C GLU A 44 -2.11 3.17 -12.41
N PHE A 45 -1.17 3.63 -13.24
CA PHE A 45 0.13 4.08 -12.75
C PHE A 45 -0.01 5.26 -11.79
N ILE A 46 -0.79 6.28 -12.17
CA ILE A 46 -1.09 7.44 -11.31
C ILE A 46 -1.80 7.02 -10.01
N ASN A 47 -2.77 6.11 -10.09
CA ASN A 47 -3.44 5.56 -8.90
C ASN A 47 -2.43 4.93 -7.93
N GLY A 48 -1.47 4.15 -8.44
CA GLY A 48 -0.41 3.54 -7.62
C GLY A 48 0.52 4.59 -6.98
N MET A 49 0.85 5.67 -7.70
CA MET A 49 1.69 6.75 -7.19
C MET A 49 1.04 7.52 -6.02
N ALA A 50 -0.29 7.58 -5.95
CA ALA A 50 -0.99 8.18 -4.80
C ALA A 50 -0.68 7.46 -3.48
N GLU A 51 -0.50 6.14 -3.52
CA GLU A 51 -0.12 5.36 -2.33
C GLU A 51 1.34 5.57 -1.93
N VAL A 52 2.23 5.80 -2.90
CA VAL A 52 3.62 6.19 -2.64
C VAL A 52 3.67 7.53 -1.89
N ILE A 53 2.90 8.53 -2.36
CA ILE A 53 2.82 9.84 -1.70
C ILE A 53 2.25 9.71 -0.27
N LYS A 54 1.25 8.85 -0.06
CA LYS A 54 0.70 8.54 1.27
C LYS A 54 1.79 8.04 2.22
N VAL A 55 2.66 7.14 1.77
CA VAL A 55 3.78 6.64 2.59
C VAL A 55 4.77 7.76 2.91
N ILE A 56 5.15 8.59 1.92
CA ILE A 56 6.06 9.72 2.12
C ILE A 56 5.49 10.71 3.14
N LYS A 57 4.21 11.08 3.02
CA LYS A 57 3.55 11.99 3.96
C LYS A 57 3.51 11.42 5.37
N LYS A 58 3.24 10.12 5.50
CA LYS A 58 3.24 9.43 6.81
C LYS A 58 4.64 9.41 7.41
N PHE A 59 5.67 9.17 6.61
CA PHE A 59 7.07 9.18 7.05
C PHE A 59 7.49 10.58 7.51
N VAL A 60 7.23 11.62 6.72
CA VAL A 60 7.52 13.02 7.09
C VAL A 60 6.79 13.43 8.37
N PHE A 61 5.52 13.02 8.54
CA PHE A 61 4.76 13.31 9.75
C PHE A 61 5.32 12.58 10.98
N VAL A 62 5.66 11.29 10.87
CA VAL A 62 6.29 10.52 11.96
C VAL A 62 7.62 11.15 12.36
N PHE A 63 8.48 11.48 11.39
CA PHE A 63 9.75 12.15 11.67
C PHE A 63 9.55 13.51 12.35
N LYS A 64 8.52 14.26 11.97
CA LYS A 64 8.21 15.55 12.59
C LYS A 64 7.74 15.40 14.04
N VAL A 65 6.90 14.40 14.33
CA VAL A 65 6.45 14.07 15.69
C VAL A 65 7.64 13.63 16.56
N ASP A 66 8.55 12.81 16.02
CA ASP A 66 9.75 12.40 16.77
C ASP A 66 10.67 13.59 17.05
N THR A 67 10.87 14.54 16.12
CA THR A 67 11.68 15.74 16.40
C THR A 67 11.05 16.67 17.43
N ASP A 68 9.73 16.75 17.51
CA ASP A 68 9.02 17.58 18.50
C ASP A 68 8.98 16.92 19.90
N SER A 69 9.41 15.66 20.02
CA SER A 69 9.49 14.90 21.28
C SER A 69 10.86 14.98 21.98
N PHE A 70 11.85 15.61 21.34
CA PHE A 70 13.24 15.73 21.81
C PHE A 70 13.62 17.15 22.33
N PHE A 71 12.64 18.04 22.51
CA PHE A 71 12.80 19.35 23.15
C PHE A 71 11.89 19.52 24.36
#